data_AF-A0A525VML0-F1
#
_entry.id   AF-A0A525VML0-F1
#
_cell.length_a   1.000
_cell.length_b   1.000
_cell.length_c   1.000
_cell.angle_alpha   90.00
_cell.angle_beta   90.00
_cell.angle_gamma   90.00
#
_symmetry.space_group_name_H-M   'P 1'
#
loop_
_entity.id
_entity.type
_entity.pdbx_description
1 polymer ?
#
loop_
_entity_poly.entity_id
_entity_poly.type
_entity_poly.pdbx_seq_one_letter_code
_entity_poly.pdbx_strand_id
1 'polypeptide(L)'
;MATEIPLYREPVETVPADPVDRVIRYHVQTKHHFNRYARALGYLDWANQPDPFRRFEGAPIISLPLLKPDEDPVSPAYDAIYQPGAVVCQPVTVRTLSRFFEFALALSAWKKAGESEWPLRSNPSSGNLHPTEGYVVMPQIEGLDFKPGLYHYAPKEHGLELRAEFPAEQIARLLAPFPPSAFLFGLTSVHWREAWKYGERAFRYCNHDVGHAIGSTRISAATLGWKMALLDGTSQETVALLLGTNRVDDFAGVESEHPDCLAVIWPLPDVKSETLDVKCGKQREIPLFIDPGVVKEVAECTWYGKANRLSGEHGVEWEIIDEAAVVSWKSSCEHISVAAPTSDTSHVSPFTFHGAPAGQIIRQRRSAVSFDGKTSISAATFFRMMERVMPRADRLQLDRPMPWDVWPYEPAIHLLIFVHRVEGLVPGLYFLVRDPKKLSPIQHSMNSELTWSSTPNCPEDLSLYWLLEGDAKKLAVQVSCHQDIAGDSAFSFGMLAEFEGRLREGGAWWYPRLFWESGLLGQVLYLEAEAAGVRATGIGCFFDDPVHEIVSVKGLSFQSLYHFTIGGPVEDGRLMTLPPYGHR
;
A
#
# COMPACT_ATOMS: atom_id res chain seq x y z
N MET A 1 -42.44 24.03 16.94
CA MET A 1 -42.14 22.95 17.90
C MET A 1 -41.28 21.95 17.15
N ALA A 2 -39.97 22.01 17.39
CA ALA A 2 -39.02 21.09 16.79
C ALA A 2 -39.13 19.76 17.53
N THR A 3 -39.40 18.68 16.78
CA THR A 3 -39.38 17.32 17.30
C THR A 3 -37.92 16.88 17.44
N GLU A 4 -37.46 16.80 18.68
CA GLU A 4 -36.18 16.18 19.05
C GLU A 4 -36.17 14.72 18.56
N ILE A 5 -35.18 14.39 17.72
CA ILE A 5 -34.86 13.01 17.37
C ILE A 5 -34.18 12.41 18.60
N PRO A 6 -34.68 11.32 19.21
CA PRO A 6 -34.06 10.76 20.39
C PRO A 6 -32.70 10.16 20.03
N LEU A 7 -31.64 10.68 20.65
CA LEU A 7 -30.34 10.04 20.73
C LEU A 7 -30.49 8.70 21.47
N TYR A 8 -30.63 7.62 20.72
CA TYR A 8 -30.54 6.27 21.27
C TYR A 8 -29.09 6.06 21.74
N ARG A 9 -28.82 6.22 23.04
CA ARG A 9 -27.59 5.75 23.66
C ARG A 9 -27.72 4.24 23.82
N GLU A 10 -26.98 3.49 23.02
CA GLU A 10 -26.75 2.06 23.29
C GLU A 10 -26.23 1.87 24.72
N PRO A 11 -26.53 0.73 25.37
CA PRO A 11 -25.95 0.41 26.67
C PRO A 11 -24.43 0.55 26.60
N VAL A 12 -23.81 1.11 27.63
CA VAL A 12 -22.35 1.16 27.76
C VAL A 12 -21.85 -0.28 27.93
N GLU A 13 -21.66 -0.99 26.82
CA GLU A 13 -20.87 -2.21 26.81
C GLU A 13 -19.49 -1.84 27.32
N THR A 14 -19.10 -2.43 28.45
CA THR A 14 -17.77 -2.30 29.04
C THR A 14 -16.73 -2.47 27.94
N VAL A 15 -15.94 -1.43 27.67
CA VAL A 15 -14.87 -1.47 26.67
C VAL A 15 -13.97 -2.66 27.02
N PRO A 16 -13.77 -3.63 26.10
CA PRO A 16 -12.92 -4.79 26.38
C PRO A 16 -11.53 -4.35 26.82
N ALA A 17 -10.96 -5.02 27.82
CA ALA A 17 -9.62 -4.67 28.31
C ALA A 17 -8.50 -5.14 27.35
N ASP A 18 -8.73 -6.23 26.62
CA ASP A 18 -7.76 -6.80 25.66
C ASP A 18 -7.68 -5.93 24.40
N PRO A 19 -6.49 -5.43 24.01
CA PRO A 19 -6.29 -4.71 22.76
C PRO A 19 -6.81 -5.46 21.52
N VAL A 20 -6.70 -6.80 21.49
CA VAL A 20 -7.19 -7.60 20.35
C VAL A 20 -8.71 -7.52 20.25
N ASP A 21 -9.42 -7.67 21.36
CA ASP A 21 -10.89 -7.52 21.39
C ASP A 21 -11.32 -6.11 20.96
N ARG A 22 -10.53 -5.07 21.30
CA ARG A 22 -10.82 -3.68 20.91
C ARG A 22 -10.67 -3.46 19.40
N VAL A 23 -9.62 -3.98 18.74
CA VAL A 23 -9.51 -3.89 17.27
C VAL A 23 -10.55 -4.76 16.55
N ILE A 24 -10.92 -5.91 17.12
CA ILE A 24 -12.03 -6.73 16.61
C ILE A 24 -13.35 -5.96 16.72
N ARG A 25 -13.60 -5.29 17.84
CA ARG A 25 -14.77 -4.40 18.03
C ARG A 25 -14.77 -3.27 17.01
N TYR A 26 -13.64 -2.59 16.79
CA TYR A 26 -13.51 -1.58 15.73
C TYR A 26 -13.88 -2.16 14.37
N HIS A 27 -13.38 -3.36 14.04
CA HIS A 27 -13.73 -4.04 12.81
C HIS A 27 -15.25 -4.27 12.72
N VAL A 28 -15.86 -4.93 13.69
CA VAL A 28 -17.30 -5.23 13.66
C VAL A 28 -18.17 -3.97 13.57
N GLN A 29 -17.83 -2.91 14.32
CA GLN A 29 -18.58 -1.65 14.32
C GLN A 29 -18.50 -0.93 12.97
N THR A 30 -17.36 -1.02 12.27
CA THR A 30 -17.12 -0.33 11.01
C THR A 30 -17.51 -1.13 9.76
N LYS A 31 -18.18 -2.27 9.92
CA LYS A 31 -18.78 -3.04 8.82
C LYS A 31 -19.93 -2.29 8.16
N HIS A 32 -20.08 -2.47 6.85
CA HIS A 32 -21.33 -2.18 6.17
C HIS A 32 -22.21 -3.43 6.17
N HIS A 33 -23.50 -3.22 6.41
CA HIS A 33 -24.57 -4.21 6.28
C HIS A 33 -25.61 -3.70 5.29
N PHE A 34 -26.43 -4.60 4.74
CA PHE A 34 -27.49 -4.23 3.77
C PHE A 34 -28.41 -3.11 4.25
N ASN A 35 -28.69 -3.05 5.55
CA ASN A 35 -29.58 -2.09 6.17
C ASN A 35 -28.86 -1.02 7.01
N ARG A 36 -27.52 -1.03 7.07
CA ARG A 36 -26.74 -0.13 7.93
C ARG A 36 -25.32 0.04 7.39
N TYR A 37 -25.02 1.20 6.82
CA TYR A 37 -23.64 1.58 6.52
C TYR A 37 -22.89 1.98 7.80
N ALA A 38 -21.55 1.85 7.81
CA ALA A 38 -20.69 2.41 8.85
C ALA A 38 -20.95 3.92 9.02
N ARG A 39 -20.82 4.45 10.24
CA ARG A 39 -21.18 5.84 10.53
C ARG A 39 -20.19 6.81 9.88
N ALA A 40 -20.74 7.85 9.28
CA ALA A 40 -20.05 9.02 8.75
C ALA A 40 -20.97 10.24 8.94
N LEU A 41 -20.52 11.43 8.53
CA LEU A 41 -21.31 12.67 8.67
C LEU A 41 -22.68 12.64 7.95
N GLY A 42 -22.84 11.76 6.95
CA GLY A 42 -24.06 11.67 6.14
C GLY A 42 -24.19 12.74 5.05
N TYR A 43 -23.27 13.71 5.03
CA TYR A 43 -23.07 14.71 3.99
C TYR A 43 -21.57 15.02 3.85
N LEU A 44 -21.18 15.75 2.80
CA LEU A 44 -19.79 16.22 2.62
C LEU A 44 -19.67 17.69 3.03
N ASP A 45 -18.87 17.95 4.05
CA ASP A 45 -18.55 19.31 4.49
C ASP A 45 -17.40 19.89 3.64
N TRP A 46 -17.75 20.38 2.45
CA TRP A 46 -16.80 20.94 1.50
C TRP A 46 -16.04 22.17 2.03
N ALA A 47 -16.58 22.89 3.01
CA ALA A 47 -15.90 24.05 3.61
C ALA A 47 -14.67 23.63 4.44
N ASN A 48 -14.68 22.41 4.97
CA ASN A 48 -13.61 21.84 5.77
C ASN A 48 -12.96 20.62 5.08
N GLN A 49 -13.02 20.55 3.74
CA GLN A 49 -12.25 19.54 3.02
C GLN A 49 -10.76 19.71 3.33
N PRO A 50 -10.07 18.65 3.79
CA PRO A 50 -8.68 18.75 4.17
C PRO A 50 -7.80 19.02 2.95
N ASP A 51 -6.81 19.90 3.13
CA ASP A 51 -5.74 20.10 2.17
C ASP A 51 -5.01 18.75 1.95
N PRO A 52 -4.94 18.25 0.70
CA PRO A 52 -4.24 17.01 0.40
C PRO A 52 -2.71 17.18 0.46
N PHE A 53 -2.18 18.33 0.87
CA PHE A 53 -0.75 18.61 0.92
C PHE A 53 -0.29 19.03 2.31
N ARG A 54 0.41 18.13 3.01
CA ARG A 54 1.19 18.49 4.19
C ARG A 54 2.36 19.34 3.74
N ARG A 55 2.67 20.38 4.50
CA ARG A 55 3.88 21.20 4.38
C ARG A 55 4.41 21.48 5.78
N PHE A 56 5.72 21.62 5.90
CA PHE A 56 6.35 22.09 7.13
C PHE A 56 6.85 23.52 6.95
N GLU A 57 6.01 24.49 7.29
CA GLU A 57 6.28 25.91 7.14
C GLU A 57 7.56 26.30 7.89
N GLY A 58 8.52 26.88 7.17
CA GLY A 58 9.84 27.24 7.70
C GLY A 58 10.94 26.17 7.51
N ALA A 59 10.60 24.97 7.01
CA ALA A 59 11.59 23.99 6.61
C ALA A 59 12.27 24.39 5.27
N PRO A 60 13.61 24.33 5.17
CA PRO A 60 14.30 24.50 3.88
C PRO A 60 13.85 23.43 2.88
N ILE A 61 13.56 23.82 1.64
CA ILE A 61 13.12 22.88 0.59
C ILE A 61 14.17 22.72 -0.50
N ILE A 62 14.47 21.47 -0.84
CA ILE A 62 15.28 21.09 -2.00
C ILE A 62 14.33 20.68 -3.12
N SER A 63 14.33 21.44 -4.21
CA SER A 63 13.52 21.09 -5.39
C SER A 63 14.11 19.87 -6.10
N LEU A 64 13.28 18.85 -6.34
CA LEU A 64 13.64 17.75 -7.22
C LEU A 64 13.39 18.17 -8.68
N PRO A 65 14.26 17.77 -9.62
CA PRO A 65 14.08 18.08 -11.04
C PRO A 65 12.85 17.37 -11.61
N LEU A 66 12.12 18.02 -12.50
CA LEU A 66 11.04 17.39 -13.27
C LEU A 66 11.63 16.78 -14.55
N LEU A 67 11.83 15.47 -14.54
CA LEU A 67 12.53 14.76 -15.62
C LEU A 67 11.55 14.29 -16.71
N LYS A 68 11.82 14.61 -17.98
CA LYS A 68 11.04 14.09 -19.12
C LYS A 68 11.20 12.57 -19.28
N PRO A 69 10.25 11.85 -19.89
CA PRO A 69 10.31 10.38 -19.99
C PRO A 69 11.61 9.79 -20.58
N ASP A 70 12.24 10.52 -21.49
CA ASP A 70 13.47 10.17 -22.22
C ASP A 70 14.76 10.67 -21.53
N GLU A 71 14.65 11.41 -20.43
CA GLU A 71 15.79 11.87 -19.66
C GLU A 71 16.27 10.85 -18.62
N ASP A 72 17.59 10.74 -18.49
CA ASP A 72 18.23 9.83 -17.54
C ASP A 72 17.88 10.13 -16.06
N PRO A 73 17.64 9.10 -15.22
CA PRO A 73 17.59 7.70 -15.60
C PRO A 73 16.29 7.37 -16.35
N VAL A 74 16.43 6.76 -17.53
CA VAL A 74 15.29 6.32 -18.35
C VAL A 74 14.63 5.12 -17.68
N SER A 75 13.30 5.11 -17.67
CA SER A 75 12.54 4.02 -17.05
C SER A 75 12.69 2.72 -17.84
N PRO A 76 12.97 1.58 -17.18
CA PRO A 76 13.06 0.28 -17.85
C PRO A 76 11.70 -0.19 -18.37
N ALA A 77 11.69 -1.23 -19.20
CA ALA A 77 10.44 -1.89 -19.60
C ALA A 77 9.67 -2.42 -18.39
N TYR A 78 8.34 -2.40 -18.43
CA TYR A 78 7.49 -2.82 -17.31
C TYR A 78 7.68 -4.29 -16.90
N ASP A 79 7.94 -5.22 -17.82
CA ASP A 79 8.21 -6.61 -17.42
C ASP A 79 9.62 -6.81 -16.84
N ALA A 80 10.57 -5.91 -17.15
CA ALA A 80 11.95 -6.03 -16.68
C ALA A 80 12.07 -5.85 -15.16
N ILE A 81 11.21 -5.04 -14.52
CA ILE A 81 11.27 -4.82 -13.06
C ILE A 81 10.90 -6.08 -12.26
N TYR A 82 10.25 -7.06 -12.88
CA TYR A 82 9.89 -8.34 -12.27
C TYR A 82 10.93 -9.44 -12.49
N GLN A 83 11.90 -9.21 -13.38
CA GLN A 83 12.97 -10.17 -13.66
C GLN A 83 14.20 -9.82 -12.81
N PRO A 84 14.65 -10.71 -11.91
CA PRO A 84 15.88 -10.50 -11.14
C PRO A 84 17.07 -10.19 -12.06
N GLY A 85 17.81 -9.12 -11.75
CA GLY A 85 19.01 -8.70 -12.49
C GLY A 85 18.76 -7.99 -13.83
N ALA A 86 17.52 -7.82 -14.27
CA ALA A 86 17.23 -7.20 -15.57
C ALA A 86 17.34 -5.66 -15.58
N VAL A 87 17.22 -5.01 -14.42
CA VAL A 87 17.33 -3.55 -14.28
C VAL A 87 18.69 -3.19 -13.69
N VAL A 88 19.46 -2.38 -14.43
CA VAL A 88 20.75 -1.89 -13.98
C VAL A 88 20.58 -1.01 -12.75
N CYS A 89 21.30 -1.33 -11.68
CA CYS A 89 21.31 -0.57 -10.45
C CYS A 89 21.89 0.84 -10.66
N GLN A 90 21.10 1.86 -10.34
CA GLN A 90 21.50 3.27 -10.44
C GLN A 90 22.12 3.77 -9.12
N PRO A 91 23.07 4.71 -9.15
CA PRO A 91 23.55 5.36 -7.93
C PRO A 91 22.47 6.28 -7.33
N VAL A 92 22.58 6.56 -6.03
CA VAL A 92 21.71 7.53 -5.36
C VAL A 92 22.18 8.95 -5.70
N THR A 93 21.34 9.70 -6.42
CA THR A 93 21.59 11.07 -6.91
C THR A 93 20.29 11.86 -6.81
N VAL A 94 20.34 13.19 -6.96
CA VAL A 94 19.12 14.02 -6.99
C VAL A 94 18.16 13.59 -8.10
N ARG A 95 18.67 13.15 -9.26
CA ARG A 95 17.85 12.70 -10.40
C ARG A 95 17.20 11.34 -10.15
N THR A 96 17.92 10.40 -9.55
CA THR A 96 17.36 9.07 -9.21
C THR A 96 16.40 9.16 -8.02
N LEU A 97 16.65 10.04 -7.04
CA LEU A 97 15.67 10.38 -5.99
C LEU A 97 14.42 11.05 -6.56
N SER A 98 14.57 11.95 -7.53
CA SER A 98 13.44 12.53 -8.28
C SER A 98 12.58 11.44 -8.91
N ARG A 99 13.17 10.52 -9.69
CA ARG A 99 12.42 9.39 -10.27
C ARG A 99 11.77 8.51 -9.21
N PHE A 100 12.49 8.24 -8.14
CA PHE A 100 11.97 7.43 -7.05
C PHE A 100 10.67 8.02 -6.48
N PHE A 101 10.67 9.31 -6.16
CA PHE A 101 9.46 9.98 -5.67
C PHE A 101 8.41 10.20 -6.76
N GLU A 102 8.81 10.45 -8.01
CA GLU A 102 7.90 10.56 -9.17
C GLU A 102 7.01 9.31 -9.29
N PHE A 103 7.61 8.13 -9.25
CA PHE A 103 6.90 6.88 -9.43
C PHE A 103 6.27 6.34 -8.15
N ALA A 104 6.73 6.78 -6.97
CA ALA A 104 6.15 6.36 -5.69
C ALA A 104 4.94 7.23 -5.28
N LEU A 105 5.13 8.53 -5.10
CA LEU A 105 4.18 9.40 -4.35
C LEU A 105 3.82 10.72 -5.05
N ALA A 106 4.44 11.04 -6.18
CA ALA A 106 4.23 12.31 -6.86
C ALA A 106 2.85 12.48 -7.48
N LEU A 107 2.56 13.71 -7.90
CA LEU A 107 1.42 14.00 -8.74
C LEU A 107 1.60 13.33 -10.11
N SER A 108 0.57 12.66 -10.60
CA SER A 108 0.54 12.01 -11.91
C SER A 108 -0.30 12.78 -12.94
N ALA A 109 -1.26 13.59 -12.47
CA ALA A 109 -2.03 14.56 -13.26
C ALA A 109 -2.88 15.44 -12.32
N TRP A 110 -3.51 16.46 -12.89
CA TRP A 110 -4.68 17.10 -12.29
C TRP A 110 -5.92 16.80 -13.12
N LYS A 111 -7.07 16.68 -12.46
CA LYS A 111 -8.37 16.58 -13.12
C LYS A 111 -9.14 17.86 -12.88
N LYS A 112 -9.84 18.33 -13.92
CA LYS A 112 -10.65 19.54 -13.86
C LYS A 112 -12.03 19.30 -14.45
N ALA A 113 -13.05 19.80 -13.73
CA ALA A 113 -14.45 19.79 -14.14
C ALA A 113 -15.09 21.14 -13.75
N GLY A 114 -15.32 22.01 -14.74
CA GLY A 114 -15.73 23.39 -14.46
C GLY A 114 -14.70 24.14 -13.62
N GLU A 115 -15.12 24.68 -12.49
CA GLU A 115 -14.27 25.39 -11.52
C GLU A 115 -13.55 24.46 -10.53
N SER A 116 -13.95 23.18 -10.45
CA SER A 116 -13.34 22.21 -9.54
C SER A 116 -12.12 21.56 -10.17
N GLU A 117 -11.02 21.52 -9.41
CA GLU A 117 -9.76 20.91 -9.82
C GLU A 117 -9.18 20.10 -8.66
N TRP A 118 -8.68 18.88 -8.94
CA TRP A 118 -8.10 18.01 -7.91
C TRP A 118 -6.88 17.24 -8.41
N PRO A 119 -5.87 17.03 -7.55
CA PRO A 119 -4.64 16.34 -7.90
C PRO A 119 -4.86 14.82 -7.90
N LEU A 120 -4.20 14.12 -8.81
CA LEU A 120 -4.07 12.66 -8.77
C LEU A 120 -2.60 12.31 -8.49
N ARG A 121 -2.36 11.25 -7.72
CA ARG A 121 -1.01 10.75 -7.42
C ARG A 121 -0.66 9.46 -8.17
N SER A 122 0.61 9.07 -8.14
CA SER A 122 1.10 7.80 -8.72
C SER A 122 0.50 6.58 -8.00
N ASN A 123 0.35 6.64 -6.68
CA ASN A 123 -0.43 5.69 -5.88
C ASN A 123 -1.92 6.12 -5.77
N PRO A 124 -2.86 5.16 -5.72
CA PRO A 124 -4.27 5.44 -5.48
C PRO A 124 -4.52 5.80 -4.01
N SER A 125 -5.67 6.39 -3.76
CA SER A 125 -6.17 6.68 -2.42
C SER A 125 -7.70 6.65 -2.41
N SER A 126 -8.29 6.13 -1.35
CA SER A 126 -9.74 6.18 -1.12
C SER A 126 -10.28 7.61 -1.25
N GLY A 127 -11.18 7.80 -2.20
CA GLY A 127 -11.78 9.12 -2.43
C GLY A 127 -10.80 10.20 -2.88
N ASN A 128 -9.57 9.83 -3.24
CA ASN A 128 -8.48 10.73 -3.61
C ASN A 128 -8.11 11.73 -2.48
N LEU A 129 -8.05 11.24 -1.23
CA LEU A 129 -7.82 12.05 -0.03
C LEU A 129 -6.36 12.06 0.43
N HIS A 130 -5.58 11.03 0.06
CA HIS A 130 -4.14 10.90 0.27
C HIS A 130 -3.72 11.12 1.73
N PRO A 131 -4.15 10.27 2.69
CA PRO A 131 -3.74 10.37 4.09
C PRO A 131 -2.24 10.15 4.29
N THR A 132 -1.60 9.39 3.40
CA THR A 132 -0.21 8.96 3.54
C THR A 132 0.79 10.05 3.14
N GLU A 133 1.72 10.37 4.05
CA GLU A 133 2.88 11.23 3.81
C GLU A 133 4.17 10.40 3.72
N GLY A 134 5.14 10.91 2.95
CA GLY A 134 6.40 10.22 2.66
C GLY A 134 7.61 10.96 3.21
N TYR A 135 8.54 10.21 3.80
CA TYR A 135 9.77 10.73 4.38
C TYR A 135 10.97 9.95 3.90
N VAL A 136 12.14 10.60 3.86
CA VAL A 136 13.42 9.93 3.58
C VAL A 136 14.47 10.38 4.59
N VAL A 137 15.19 9.42 5.16
CA VAL A 137 16.36 9.67 6.01
C VAL A 137 17.60 9.40 5.18
N MET A 138 18.36 10.46 4.91
CA MET A 138 19.53 10.42 4.06
C MET A 138 20.81 10.43 4.91
N PRO A 139 21.75 9.49 4.69
CA PRO A 139 23.11 9.66 5.18
C PRO A 139 23.86 10.71 4.35
N GLN A 140 25.10 11.00 4.74
CA GLN A 140 26.03 11.66 3.84
C GLN A 140 26.33 10.73 2.65
N ILE A 141 25.98 11.16 1.44
CA ILE A 141 26.29 10.45 0.19
C ILE A 141 27.22 11.33 -0.64
N GLU A 142 28.33 10.78 -1.11
CA GLU A 142 29.27 11.51 -1.97
C GLU A 142 28.59 11.93 -3.29
N GLY A 143 28.75 13.21 -3.66
CA GLY A 143 28.13 13.76 -4.87
C GLY A 143 26.65 14.15 -4.73
N LEU A 144 26.04 13.93 -3.56
CA LEU A 144 24.71 14.43 -3.23
C LEU A 144 24.84 15.67 -2.33
N ASP A 145 24.41 16.84 -2.81
CA ASP A 145 24.43 18.11 -2.05
C ASP A 145 23.29 18.19 -1.03
N PHE A 146 23.09 17.10 -0.29
CA PHE A 146 22.09 16.98 0.76
C PHE A 146 22.84 16.89 2.08
N LYS A 147 22.33 17.57 3.10
CA LYS A 147 22.80 17.35 4.46
C LYS A 147 22.31 15.97 4.94
N PRO A 148 23.07 15.25 5.77
CA PRO A 148 22.55 14.08 6.46
C PRO A 148 21.34 14.51 7.31
N GLY A 149 20.22 13.81 7.20
CA GLY A 149 18.99 14.29 7.82
C GLY A 149 17.71 13.59 7.41
N LEU A 150 16.63 14.00 8.07
CA LEU A 150 15.26 13.64 7.73
C LEU A 150 14.67 14.68 6.77
N TYR A 151 14.04 14.19 5.72
CA TYR A 151 13.34 15.01 4.74
C TYR A 151 11.89 14.54 4.58
N HIS A 152 10.95 15.47 4.59
CA HIS A 152 9.56 15.25 4.19
C HIS A 152 9.42 15.48 2.68
N TYR A 153 8.75 14.59 1.96
CA TYR A 153 8.46 14.77 0.54
C TYR A 153 7.20 15.61 0.34
N ALA A 154 7.35 16.80 -0.24
CA ALA A 154 6.25 17.70 -0.57
C ALA A 154 5.78 17.43 -2.02
N PRO A 155 4.66 16.69 -2.24
CA PRO A 155 4.30 16.19 -3.56
C PRO A 155 3.82 17.28 -4.53
N LYS A 156 3.22 18.38 -4.04
CA LYS A 156 2.79 19.52 -4.88
C LYS A 156 3.98 20.29 -5.45
N GLU A 157 5.07 20.35 -4.70
CA GLU A 157 6.29 21.05 -5.04
C GLU A 157 7.25 20.14 -5.79
N HIS A 158 7.06 18.81 -5.70
CA HIS A 158 8.07 17.82 -6.08
C HIS A 158 9.43 18.20 -5.49
N GLY A 159 9.49 18.18 -4.16
CA GLY A 159 10.65 18.62 -3.40
C GLY A 159 10.73 17.96 -2.03
N LEU A 160 11.88 18.14 -1.39
CA LEU A 160 12.20 17.56 -0.09
C LEU A 160 12.41 18.68 0.93
N GLU A 161 11.54 18.73 1.94
CA GLU A 161 11.63 19.65 3.07
C GLU A 161 12.55 19.05 4.13
N LEU A 162 13.68 19.70 4.41
CA LEU A 162 14.61 19.29 5.45
C LEU A 162 13.96 19.53 6.82
N ARG A 163 13.64 18.44 7.51
CA ARG A 163 12.97 18.44 8.82
C ARG A 163 13.94 18.39 9.97
N ALA A 164 15.04 17.66 9.82
CA ALA A 164 16.06 17.55 10.84
C ALA A 164 17.43 17.33 10.21
N GLU A 165 18.44 18.05 10.69
CA GLU A 165 19.85 17.82 10.32
C GLU A 165 20.45 16.81 11.28
N PHE A 166 20.71 15.60 10.80
CA PHE A 166 21.24 14.53 11.63
C PHE A 166 22.77 14.60 11.70
N PRO A 167 23.36 14.44 12.90
CA PRO A 167 24.79 14.28 13.05
C PRO A 167 25.33 13.13 12.17
N ALA A 168 26.33 13.42 11.34
CA ALA A 168 26.82 12.50 10.30
C ALA A 168 27.32 11.15 10.85
N GLU A 169 27.97 11.16 12.03
CA GLU A 169 28.49 9.96 12.67
C GLU A 169 27.35 9.06 13.18
N GLN A 170 26.33 9.65 13.81
CA GLN A 170 25.20 8.95 14.39
C GLN A 170 24.34 8.30 13.31
N ILE A 171 24.08 9.01 12.20
CA ILE A 171 23.33 8.42 11.07
C ILE A 171 24.15 7.32 10.37
N ALA A 172 25.47 7.49 10.24
CA ALA A 172 26.33 6.43 9.71
C ALA A 172 26.32 5.20 10.61
N ARG A 173 26.32 5.37 11.94
CA ARG A 173 26.21 4.27 12.91
C ARG A 173 24.84 3.57 12.83
N LEU A 174 23.76 4.33 12.67
CA LEU A 174 22.41 3.78 12.49
C LEU A 174 22.33 2.89 11.24
N LEU A 175 23.01 3.30 10.17
CA LEU A 175 22.96 2.64 8.88
C LEU A 175 24.03 1.56 8.66
N ALA A 176 25.05 1.50 9.52
CA ALA A 176 26.15 0.53 9.43
C ALA A 176 25.74 -0.95 9.32
N PRO A 177 24.62 -1.42 9.94
CA PRO A 177 24.16 -2.80 9.77
C PRO A 177 23.64 -3.13 8.36
N PHE A 178 23.26 -2.14 7.56
CA PHE A 178 22.65 -2.34 6.24
C PHE A 178 23.70 -2.40 5.12
N PRO A 179 23.30 -2.78 3.89
CA PRO A 179 24.18 -2.72 2.73
C PRO A 179 24.74 -1.30 2.47
N PRO A 180 25.91 -1.17 1.81
CA PRO A 180 26.47 0.13 1.49
C PRO A 180 25.51 1.02 0.71
N SER A 181 25.57 2.33 0.95
CA SER A 181 24.67 3.33 0.34
C SER A 181 23.18 3.14 0.68
N ALA A 182 22.86 2.38 1.72
CA ALA A 182 21.51 2.29 2.24
C ALA A 182 21.04 3.63 2.79
N PHE A 183 19.75 3.90 2.65
CA PHE A 183 19.04 5.01 3.25
C PHE A 183 17.66 4.51 3.72
N LEU A 184 16.96 5.29 4.56
CA LEU A 184 15.64 4.89 5.05
C LEU A 184 14.54 5.69 4.37
N PHE A 185 13.40 5.05 4.19
CA PHE A 185 12.15 5.64 3.76
C PHE A 185 11.10 5.40 4.84
N GLY A 186 10.26 6.40 5.10
CA GLY A 186 9.22 6.32 6.12
C GLY A 186 7.86 6.76 5.58
N LEU A 187 6.80 6.17 6.13
CA LEU A 187 5.42 6.54 5.87
C LEU A 187 4.72 6.92 7.16
N THR A 188 3.87 7.94 7.07
CA THR A 188 2.95 8.36 8.14
C THR A 188 1.56 8.58 7.56
N SER A 189 0.54 8.66 8.42
CA SER A 189 -0.84 8.87 8.01
C SER A 189 -1.50 10.03 8.76
N VAL A 190 -2.21 10.88 8.03
CA VAL A 190 -3.14 11.86 8.59
C VAL A 190 -4.55 11.27 8.55
N HIS A 191 -4.98 10.62 9.64
CA HIS A 191 -6.28 9.93 9.70
C HIS A 191 -7.47 10.84 9.38
N TRP A 192 -7.39 12.12 9.77
CA TRP A 192 -8.45 13.09 9.52
C TRP A 192 -8.79 13.24 8.03
N ARG A 193 -7.81 13.09 7.12
CA ARG A 193 -8.05 13.19 5.68
C ARG A 193 -9.11 12.21 5.21
N GLU A 194 -9.02 10.97 5.67
CA GLU A 194 -10.02 9.93 5.38
C GLU A 194 -11.28 10.10 6.23
N ALA A 195 -11.13 10.48 7.50
CA ALA A 195 -12.26 10.62 8.44
C ALA A 195 -13.27 11.69 8.00
N TRP A 196 -12.80 12.77 7.37
CA TRP A 196 -13.63 13.82 6.78
C TRP A 196 -14.73 13.25 5.86
N LYS A 197 -14.41 12.22 5.06
CA LYS A 197 -15.34 11.60 4.11
C LYS A 197 -15.98 10.32 4.65
N TYR A 198 -15.20 9.48 5.31
CA TYR A 198 -15.56 8.10 5.58
C TYR A 198 -15.88 7.80 7.05
N GLY A 199 -15.79 8.82 7.93
CA GLY A 199 -16.09 8.68 9.34
C GLY A 199 -15.33 7.53 10.00
N GLU A 200 -16.04 6.69 10.74
CA GLU A 200 -15.43 5.62 11.56
C GLU A 200 -14.57 4.64 10.74
N ARG A 201 -14.83 4.48 9.43
CA ARG A 201 -14.11 3.53 8.56
C ARG A 201 -12.74 4.03 8.10
N ALA A 202 -12.40 5.28 8.38
CA ALA A 202 -11.17 5.92 7.92
C ALA A 202 -9.87 5.22 8.32
N PHE A 203 -9.79 4.61 9.51
CA PHE A 203 -8.59 3.87 9.92
C PHE A 203 -8.30 2.68 8.97
N ARG A 204 -9.34 1.98 8.49
CA ARG A 204 -9.17 0.92 7.47
C ARG A 204 -8.57 1.47 6.19
N TYR A 205 -9.08 2.62 5.74
CA TYR A 205 -8.72 3.24 4.48
C TYR A 205 -7.31 3.85 4.51
N CYS A 206 -6.91 4.48 5.61
CA CYS A 206 -5.53 4.93 5.82
C CYS A 206 -4.55 3.76 5.67
N ASN A 207 -4.87 2.60 6.27
CA ASN A 207 -3.99 1.44 6.19
C ASN A 207 -3.99 0.77 4.80
N HIS A 208 -5.09 0.79 4.05
CA HIS A 208 -5.05 0.39 2.63
C HIS A 208 -4.11 1.29 1.82
N ASP A 209 -4.17 2.60 2.05
CA ASP A 209 -3.32 3.57 1.37
C ASP A 209 -1.84 3.41 1.74
N VAL A 210 -1.52 3.07 2.99
CA VAL A 210 -0.15 2.66 3.39
C VAL A 210 0.29 1.43 2.60
N GLY A 211 -0.55 0.41 2.44
CA GLY A 211 -0.25 -0.76 1.62
C GLY A 211 0.05 -0.42 0.16
N HIS A 212 -0.77 0.46 -0.43
CA HIS A 212 -0.55 0.98 -1.77
C HIS A 212 0.77 1.77 -1.87
N ALA A 213 1.08 2.59 -0.87
CA ALA A 213 2.32 3.36 -0.79
C ALA A 213 3.54 2.46 -0.66
N ILE A 214 3.51 1.40 0.16
CA ILE A 214 4.57 0.38 0.25
C ILE A 214 4.82 -0.24 -1.13
N GLY A 215 3.76 -0.67 -1.81
CA GLY A 215 3.86 -1.26 -3.14
C GLY A 215 4.44 -0.31 -4.19
N SER A 216 3.93 0.92 -4.24
CA SER A 216 4.39 1.94 -5.19
C SER A 216 5.86 2.31 -4.96
N THR A 217 6.28 2.41 -3.70
CA THR A 217 7.67 2.69 -3.31
C THR A 217 8.60 1.55 -3.71
N ARG A 218 8.20 0.30 -3.45
CA ARG A 218 9.00 -0.88 -3.83
C ARG A 218 9.14 -0.99 -5.35
N ILE A 219 8.06 -0.78 -6.09
CA ILE A 219 8.02 -0.81 -7.56
C ILE A 219 8.88 0.33 -8.12
N SER A 220 8.77 1.53 -7.55
CA SER A 220 9.60 2.68 -7.90
C SER A 220 11.09 2.39 -7.70
N ALA A 221 11.49 1.86 -6.54
CA ALA A 221 12.85 1.40 -6.27
C ALA A 221 13.33 0.37 -7.30
N ALA A 222 12.46 -0.57 -7.70
CA ALA A 222 12.79 -1.58 -8.72
C ALA A 222 13.10 -0.95 -10.10
N THR A 223 12.45 0.17 -10.46
CA THR A 223 12.77 0.88 -11.72
C THR A 223 14.19 1.45 -11.76
N LEU A 224 14.83 1.60 -10.61
CA LEU A 224 16.21 2.08 -10.44
C LEU A 224 17.19 0.95 -10.12
N GLY A 225 16.74 -0.30 -10.14
CA GLY A 225 17.51 -1.47 -9.73
C GLY A 225 17.80 -1.51 -8.22
N TRP A 226 17.06 -0.74 -7.41
CA TRP A 226 17.20 -0.72 -5.96
C TRP A 226 16.38 -1.83 -5.30
N LYS A 227 16.85 -2.26 -4.13
CA LYS A 227 16.17 -3.18 -3.23
C LYS A 227 15.55 -2.42 -2.08
N MET A 228 14.51 -2.99 -1.48
CA MET A 228 13.79 -2.41 -0.35
C MET A 228 13.28 -3.53 0.56
N ALA A 229 13.34 -3.31 1.87
CA ALA A 229 12.75 -4.21 2.87
C ALA A 229 12.06 -3.39 3.97
N LEU A 230 10.87 -3.82 4.39
CA LEU A 230 10.20 -3.23 5.55
C LEU A 230 10.96 -3.54 6.84
N LEU A 231 11.13 -2.52 7.67
CA LEU A 231 11.76 -2.63 8.98
C LEU A 231 10.71 -2.91 10.06
N ASP A 232 9.82 -3.89 9.82
CA ASP A 232 8.66 -4.14 10.68
C ASP A 232 9.02 -4.75 12.05
N GLY A 233 10.29 -5.09 12.27
CA GLY A 233 10.84 -5.38 13.61
C GLY A 233 10.93 -4.13 14.49
N THR A 234 10.94 -2.92 13.92
CA THR A 234 11.02 -1.65 14.65
C THR A 234 9.73 -1.36 15.43
N SER A 235 9.82 -0.76 16.62
CA SER A 235 8.63 -0.29 17.38
C SER A 235 8.11 1.03 16.81
N GLN A 236 6.81 1.28 16.93
CA GLN A 236 6.23 2.53 16.43
C GLN A 236 6.70 3.77 17.18
N GLU A 237 7.13 3.67 18.44
CA GLU A 237 7.78 4.79 19.14
C GLU A 237 9.10 5.17 18.48
N THR A 238 9.85 4.17 18.02
CA THR A 238 11.13 4.39 17.33
C THR A 238 10.90 5.01 15.96
N VAL A 239 9.86 4.58 15.25
CA VAL A 239 9.41 5.22 14.00
C VAL A 239 8.98 6.67 14.26
N ALA A 240 8.16 6.91 15.28
CA ALA A 240 7.66 8.23 15.65
C ALA A 240 8.79 9.21 15.96
N LEU A 241 9.79 8.74 16.70
CA LEU A 241 10.95 9.54 17.09
C LEU A 241 11.84 9.87 15.90
N LEU A 242 12.08 8.91 15.00
CA LEU A 242 12.92 9.14 13.81
C LEU A 242 12.24 10.07 12.80
N LEU A 243 10.94 9.90 12.57
CA LEU A 243 10.15 10.71 11.63
C LEU A 243 9.64 12.02 12.24
N GLY A 244 9.76 12.19 13.55
CA GLY A 244 9.37 13.41 14.26
C GLY A 244 7.87 13.58 14.47
N THR A 245 7.06 12.53 14.31
CA THR A 245 5.60 12.61 14.53
C THR A 245 5.24 12.76 16.02
N ASN A 246 6.17 12.40 16.91
CA ASN A 246 6.02 12.60 18.37
C ASN A 246 6.28 14.06 18.82
N ARG A 247 6.68 14.95 17.91
CA ARG A 247 6.99 16.35 18.23
C ARG A 247 5.71 17.17 18.35
N VAL A 248 5.08 17.13 19.51
CA VAL A 248 3.80 17.80 19.80
C VAL A 248 3.78 19.28 19.35
N ASP A 249 4.86 20.02 19.64
CA ASP A 249 4.96 21.43 19.26
C ASP A 249 4.96 21.65 17.74
N ASP A 250 5.38 20.67 16.95
CA ASP A 250 5.42 20.77 15.48
C ASP A 250 4.04 20.61 14.86
N PHE A 251 3.10 20.00 15.59
CA PHE A 251 1.71 19.78 15.19
C PHE A 251 0.72 20.55 16.09
N ALA A 252 1.18 21.55 16.85
CA ALA A 252 0.33 22.28 17.78
C ALA A 252 -0.83 23.00 17.07
N GLY A 253 -2.07 22.63 17.41
CA GLY A 253 -3.29 23.24 16.86
C GLY A 253 -3.60 22.87 15.41
N VAL A 254 -2.99 21.80 14.90
CA VAL A 254 -3.22 21.23 13.55
C VAL A 254 -3.31 19.70 13.63
N GLU A 255 -3.68 19.07 12.52
CA GLU A 255 -3.79 17.60 12.43
C GLU A 255 -2.44 16.93 12.65
N SER A 256 -2.38 15.95 13.56
CA SER A 256 -1.22 15.11 13.81
C SER A 256 -0.99 14.08 12.70
N GLU A 257 0.16 13.42 12.77
CA GLU A 257 0.50 12.28 11.91
C GLU A 257 0.74 11.03 12.74
N HIS A 258 0.12 9.92 12.31
CA HIS A 258 0.35 8.60 12.86
C HIS A 258 1.58 7.96 12.21
N PRO A 259 2.58 7.46 12.97
CA PRO A 259 3.75 6.79 12.41
C PRO A 259 3.40 5.37 11.95
N ASP A 260 3.45 5.12 10.63
CA ASP A 260 3.09 3.82 10.08
C ASP A 260 4.28 2.86 10.05
N CYS A 261 5.23 3.09 9.15
CA CYS A 261 6.34 2.15 8.93
C CYS A 261 7.62 2.83 8.44
N LEU A 262 8.72 2.07 8.56
CA LEU A 262 10.01 2.36 7.94
C LEU A 262 10.39 1.24 6.99
N ALA A 263 11.15 1.59 5.97
CA ALA A 263 11.81 0.67 5.07
C ALA A 263 13.26 1.09 4.90
N VAL A 264 14.15 0.11 4.75
CA VAL A 264 15.51 0.37 4.25
C VAL A 264 15.51 0.17 2.74
N ILE A 265 16.14 1.09 2.03
CA ILE A 265 16.35 1.03 0.59
C ILE A 265 17.85 1.05 0.34
N TRP A 266 18.33 0.21 -0.56
CA TRP A 266 19.74 0.21 -0.94
C TRP A 266 19.94 -0.10 -2.42
N PRO A 267 20.87 0.62 -3.09
CA PRO A 267 21.36 0.19 -4.39
C PRO A 267 22.25 -1.05 -4.19
N LEU A 268 21.99 -2.12 -4.93
CA LEU A 268 22.89 -3.27 -4.99
C LEU A 268 23.69 -3.17 -6.29
N PRO A 269 24.93 -2.65 -6.30
CA PRO A 269 25.72 -2.64 -7.52
C PRO A 269 26.02 -4.09 -7.92
N ASP A 270 25.99 -4.34 -9.23
CA ASP A 270 26.32 -5.62 -9.87
C ASP A 270 27.85 -5.84 -9.80
N VAL A 271 28.39 -5.79 -8.58
CA VAL A 271 29.79 -6.10 -8.36
C VAL A 271 29.86 -7.61 -8.30
N LYS A 272 30.65 -8.19 -9.20
CA LYS A 272 31.32 -9.46 -9.02
C LYS A 272 32.04 -9.43 -7.67
N SER A 273 31.34 -9.62 -6.55
CA SER A 273 31.90 -9.75 -5.22
C SER A 273 32.49 -11.16 -5.08
N GLU A 274 33.28 -11.58 -6.06
CA GLU A 274 34.10 -12.80 -5.98
C GLU A 274 35.34 -12.55 -5.11
N THR A 275 35.63 -11.31 -4.70
CA THR A 275 36.90 -10.98 -4.03
C THR A 275 36.81 -10.56 -2.55
N LEU A 276 35.62 -10.45 -1.96
CA LEU A 276 35.48 -10.17 -0.51
C LEU A 276 34.70 -11.23 0.28
N ASP A 277 33.80 -11.99 -0.37
CA ASP A 277 32.93 -12.95 0.34
C ASP A 277 33.52 -14.36 0.52
N VAL A 278 34.69 -14.65 -0.06
CA VAL A 278 35.34 -15.97 0.04
C VAL A 278 35.99 -16.23 1.41
N LYS A 279 36.14 -15.21 2.27
CA LYS A 279 36.87 -15.37 3.55
C LYS A 279 36.02 -15.67 4.79
N CYS A 280 34.69 -15.64 4.75
CA CYS A 280 33.91 -15.88 5.98
C CYS A 280 32.75 -16.89 5.87
N GLY A 281 32.35 -17.35 4.68
CA GLY A 281 31.34 -18.42 4.52
C GLY A 281 29.98 -18.16 5.20
N LYS A 282 29.72 -16.94 5.67
CA LYS A 282 28.46 -16.53 6.30
C LYS A 282 27.69 -15.67 5.32
N GLN A 283 26.49 -16.11 4.98
CA GLN A 283 25.53 -15.30 4.25
C GLN A 283 25.27 -14.01 5.06
N ARG A 284 25.40 -12.85 4.43
CA ARG A 284 25.18 -11.56 5.10
C ARG A 284 23.71 -11.46 5.49
N GLU A 285 23.42 -11.18 6.75
CA GLU A 285 22.07 -10.92 7.23
C GLU A 285 21.77 -9.41 7.20
N ILE A 286 20.53 -9.06 6.83
CA ILE A 286 20.02 -7.69 6.85
C ILE A 286 19.00 -7.61 7.98
N PRO A 287 19.19 -6.76 9.01
CA PRO A 287 18.21 -6.61 10.07
C PRO A 287 16.94 -5.95 9.53
N LEU A 288 15.77 -6.36 10.05
CA LEU A 288 14.48 -5.73 9.77
C LEU A 288 14.05 -4.77 10.90
N PHE A 289 15.02 -4.21 11.61
CA PHE A 289 14.82 -3.25 12.69
C PHE A 289 15.97 -2.24 12.71
N ILE A 290 15.77 -1.14 13.42
CA ILE A 290 16.82 -0.16 13.75
C ILE A 290 16.98 -0.03 15.25
N ASP A 291 18.19 0.29 15.69
CA ASP A 291 18.51 0.42 17.11
C ASP A 291 17.83 1.66 17.73
N PRO A 292 16.89 1.49 18.69
CA PRO A 292 16.19 2.60 19.32
C PRO A 292 17.09 3.56 20.10
N GLY A 293 18.22 3.08 20.63
CA GLY A 293 19.21 3.90 21.33
C GLY A 293 19.92 4.84 20.36
N VAL A 294 20.31 4.34 19.19
CA VAL A 294 20.92 5.17 18.14
C VAL A 294 19.91 6.18 17.59
N VAL A 295 18.65 5.79 17.42
CA VAL A 295 17.59 6.73 16.99
C VAL A 295 17.40 7.89 17.97
N LYS A 296 17.47 7.64 19.28
CA LYS A 296 17.41 8.71 20.30
C LYS A 296 18.53 9.72 20.11
N GLU A 297 19.77 9.25 19.94
CA GLU A 297 20.92 10.13 19.69
C GLU A 297 20.80 10.90 18.37
N VAL A 298 20.28 10.26 17.30
CA VAL A 298 20.05 10.92 15.99
C VAL A 298 18.99 12.01 16.10
N ALA A 299 17.94 11.79 16.90
CA ALA A 299 16.84 12.73 17.09
C ALA A 299 17.19 13.95 17.98
N GLU A 300 18.31 13.90 18.71
CA GLU A 300 18.88 15.01 19.49
C GLU A 300 19.59 16.02 18.57
N CYS A 301 18.80 16.71 17.74
CA CYS A 301 19.30 17.61 16.71
C CYS A 301 18.41 18.83 16.53
N THR A 302 18.78 19.70 15.57
CA THR A 302 17.95 20.84 15.18
C THR A 302 16.86 20.39 14.22
N TRP A 303 15.62 20.74 14.56
CA TRP A 303 14.42 20.48 13.77
C TRP A 303 13.90 21.77 13.11
N TYR A 304 13.36 21.67 11.91
CA TYR A 304 12.98 22.82 11.08
C TYR A 304 11.56 22.74 10.57
N GLY A 305 10.77 23.76 10.88
CA GLY A 305 9.43 23.99 10.36
C GLY A 305 8.30 23.43 11.23
N LYS A 306 7.07 23.82 10.91
CA LYS A 306 5.84 23.45 11.62
C LYS A 306 4.79 22.97 10.65
N ALA A 307 4.02 21.93 11.01
CA ALA A 307 3.00 21.39 10.14
C ALA A 307 1.92 22.44 9.85
N ASN A 308 1.54 22.59 8.58
CA ASN A 308 0.42 23.44 8.18
C ASN A 308 -0.91 22.86 8.67
N ARG A 309 -1.92 23.72 8.83
CA ARG A 309 -3.30 23.29 9.06
C ARG A 309 -3.88 22.69 7.77
N LEU A 310 -4.51 21.53 7.86
CA LEU A 310 -5.14 20.89 6.70
C LEU A 310 -6.62 21.21 6.59
N SER A 311 -7.34 21.34 7.70
CA SER A 311 -8.78 21.69 7.70
C SER A 311 -9.06 22.89 8.60
N GLY A 312 -10.08 23.69 8.26
CA GLY A 312 -10.47 24.85 9.06
C GLY A 312 -10.91 24.46 10.46
N GLU A 313 -11.93 23.60 10.54
CA GLU A 313 -12.52 23.03 11.76
C GLU A 313 -12.76 21.52 11.60
N HIS A 314 -12.82 20.79 12.73
CA HIS A 314 -13.23 19.39 12.77
C HIS A 314 -14.65 19.32 13.32
N GLY A 315 -15.64 19.16 12.43
CA GLY A 315 -17.06 19.18 12.84
C GLY A 315 -17.49 18.02 13.74
N VAL A 316 -16.71 16.92 13.78
CA VAL A 316 -16.95 15.72 14.60
C VAL A 316 -15.61 15.07 14.95
N GLU A 317 -15.45 14.64 16.20
CA GLU A 317 -14.34 13.78 16.63
C GLU A 317 -14.75 12.30 16.53
N TRP A 318 -13.94 11.50 15.85
CA TRP A 318 -14.18 10.08 15.66
C TRP A 318 -13.29 9.26 16.61
N GLU A 319 -13.58 9.32 17.91
CA GLU A 319 -12.77 8.68 18.98
C GLU A 319 -12.39 7.22 18.69
N ILE A 320 -13.27 6.47 18.02
CA ILE A 320 -13.04 5.06 17.67
C ILE A 320 -11.82 4.85 16.75
N ILE A 321 -11.45 5.87 15.94
CA ILE A 321 -10.25 5.85 15.09
C ILE A 321 -9.00 5.95 15.96
N ASP A 322 -8.98 6.91 16.88
CA ASP A 322 -7.86 7.13 17.78
C ASP A 322 -7.68 5.96 18.73
N GLU A 323 -8.79 5.40 19.24
CA GLU A 323 -8.76 4.17 20.01
C GLU A 323 -8.15 3.01 19.23
N ALA A 324 -8.59 2.78 17.98
CA ALA A 324 -8.06 1.73 17.13
C ALA A 324 -6.56 1.92 16.84
N ALA A 325 -6.12 3.15 16.58
CA ALA A 325 -4.72 3.49 16.38
C ALA A 325 -3.88 3.23 17.64
N VAL A 326 -4.38 3.61 18.83
CA VAL A 326 -3.70 3.38 20.11
C VAL A 326 -3.61 1.89 20.45
N VAL A 327 -4.69 1.12 20.29
CA VAL A 327 -4.66 -0.31 20.67
C VAL A 327 -3.89 -1.18 19.69
N SER A 328 -3.80 -0.76 18.42
CA SER A 328 -2.97 -1.42 17.41
C SER A 328 -1.54 -0.90 17.38
N TRP A 329 -1.15 -0.09 18.37
CA TRP A 329 0.20 0.44 18.47
C TRP A 329 1.23 -0.66 18.74
N LYS A 330 2.25 -0.77 17.89
CA LYS A 330 3.34 -1.76 18.01
C LYS A 330 4.42 -1.25 18.96
N SER A 331 4.37 -1.69 20.21
CA SER A 331 5.37 -1.35 21.24
C SER A 331 6.61 -2.26 21.24
N SER A 332 6.54 -3.43 20.60
CA SER A 332 7.66 -4.37 20.55
C SER A 332 8.71 -3.96 19.53
N CYS A 333 9.99 -4.05 19.92
CA CYS A 333 11.12 -4.07 19.02
C CYS A 333 11.62 -5.50 18.89
N GLU A 334 11.48 -6.09 17.71
CA GLU A 334 11.79 -7.49 17.42
C GLU A 334 13.10 -7.55 16.62
N HIS A 335 14.06 -8.34 17.10
CA HIS A 335 15.39 -8.46 16.48
C HIS A 335 15.35 -9.50 15.35
N ILE A 336 14.63 -9.17 14.28
CA ILE A 336 14.43 -10.03 13.11
C ILE A 336 15.48 -9.67 12.06
N SER A 337 16.02 -10.68 11.36
CA SER A 337 16.91 -10.50 10.22
C SER A 337 16.47 -11.38 9.04
N VAL A 338 16.87 -10.98 7.85
CA VAL A 338 16.69 -11.74 6.62
C VAL A 338 18.03 -12.03 5.98
N ALA A 339 18.17 -13.21 5.40
CA ALA A 339 19.34 -13.52 4.60
C ALA A 339 19.38 -12.61 3.36
N ALA A 340 20.56 -12.07 3.06
CA ALA A 340 20.79 -11.34 1.82
C ALA A 340 20.47 -12.24 0.61
N PRO A 341 20.03 -11.65 -0.53
CA PRO A 341 19.61 -12.40 -1.70
C PRO A 341 20.68 -13.41 -2.11
N THR A 342 20.26 -14.62 -2.45
CA THR A 342 21.18 -15.60 -3.02
C THR A 342 21.54 -15.13 -4.44
N SER A 343 22.83 -14.86 -4.68
CA SER A 343 23.33 -14.42 -5.99
C SER A 343 23.33 -15.59 -6.96
N ASP A 344 22.16 -16.11 -7.32
CA ASP A 344 22.03 -17.08 -8.41
C ASP A 344 21.77 -16.32 -9.72
N THR A 345 22.76 -15.52 -10.14
CA THR A 345 22.80 -14.88 -11.46
C THR A 345 23.35 -15.85 -12.51
N SER A 346 23.03 -17.14 -12.39
CA SER A 346 23.40 -18.14 -13.37
C SER A 346 22.44 -18.03 -14.57
N HIS A 347 22.93 -17.35 -15.61
CA HIS A 347 22.31 -17.21 -16.94
C HIS A 347 21.11 -16.26 -17.07
N VAL A 348 21.34 -14.95 -16.93
CA VAL A 348 20.48 -13.98 -17.60
C VAL A 348 20.83 -13.98 -19.09
N SER A 349 20.06 -14.71 -19.90
CA SER A 349 20.07 -14.46 -21.34
C SER A 349 19.63 -13.02 -21.59
N PRO A 350 20.22 -12.29 -22.55
CA PRO A 350 19.77 -10.94 -22.89
C PRO A 350 18.34 -11.03 -23.45
N PHE A 351 17.34 -10.99 -22.58
CA PHE A 351 15.97 -10.82 -22.97
C PHE A 351 15.82 -9.36 -23.36
N THR A 352 15.59 -9.10 -24.65
CA THR A 352 15.00 -7.84 -25.08
C THR A 352 13.57 -7.82 -24.59
N PHE A 353 13.34 -7.10 -23.49
CA PHE A 353 11.99 -6.80 -23.05
C PHE A 353 11.35 -5.83 -24.05
N HIS A 354 10.31 -6.30 -24.74
CA HIS A 354 9.49 -5.47 -25.61
C HIS A 354 8.22 -5.11 -24.85
N GLY A 355 8.01 -3.83 -24.55
CA GLY A 355 6.85 -3.38 -23.80
C GLY A 355 6.92 -1.89 -23.46
N ALA A 356 5.84 -1.36 -22.89
CA ALA A 356 5.81 0.02 -22.41
C ALA A 356 6.82 0.21 -21.24
N PRO A 357 7.46 1.39 -21.11
CA PRO A 357 8.27 1.70 -19.94
C PRO A 357 7.45 1.63 -18.65
N ALA A 358 8.03 1.15 -17.55
CA ALA A 358 7.38 1.06 -16.25
C ALA A 358 6.84 2.42 -15.80
N GLY A 359 7.63 3.49 -15.98
CA GLY A 359 7.25 4.86 -15.66
C GLY A 359 6.09 5.39 -16.51
N GLN A 360 5.83 4.82 -17.70
CA GLN A 360 4.61 5.12 -18.44
C GLN A 360 3.39 4.47 -17.76
N ILE A 361 3.46 3.16 -17.47
CA ILE A 361 2.40 2.41 -16.80
C ILE A 361 2.04 3.04 -15.44
N ILE A 362 3.05 3.39 -14.63
CA ILE A 362 2.86 4.03 -13.32
C ILE A 362 2.16 5.39 -13.46
N ARG A 363 2.61 6.25 -14.38
CA ARG A 363 2.04 7.59 -14.55
C ARG A 363 0.65 7.60 -15.16
N GLN A 364 0.37 6.69 -16.09
CA GLN A 364 -0.93 6.61 -16.75
C GLN A 364 -2.01 5.98 -15.85
N ARG A 365 -1.61 5.19 -14.84
CA ARG A 365 -2.53 4.45 -13.96
C ARG A 365 -3.67 5.32 -13.45
N ARG A 366 -4.93 4.91 -13.70
CA ARG A 366 -6.12 5.56 -13.12
C ARG A 366 -7.08 4.53 -12.55
N SER A 367 -7.77 4.91 -11.48
CA SER A 367 -8.90 4.15 -10.97
C SER A 367 -10.08 4.34 -11.92
N ALA A 368 -10.64 3.24 -12.43
CA ALA A 368 -11.83 3.27 -13.26
C ALA A 368 -13.05 3.76 -12.46
N VAL A 369 -13.84 4.65 -13.06
CA VAL A 369 -15.10 5.14 -12.45
C VAL A 369 -16.29 4.27 -12.86
N SER A 370 -16.22 3.67 -14.05
CA SER A 370 -17.20 2.71 -14.57
C SER A 370 -16.58 1.83 -15.66
N PHE A 371 -17.24 0.70 -15.95
CA PHE A 371 -16.85 -0.23 -17.01
C PHE A 371 -17.95 -0.38 -18.06
N ASP A 372 -17.57 -0.80 -19.26
CA ASP A 372 -18.48 -0.87 -20.42
C ASP A 372 -19.41 -2.09 -20.44
N GLY A 373 -19.22 -3.04 -19.52
CA GLY A 373 -19.99 -4.28 -19.43
C GLY A 373 -19.74 -5.26 -20.58
N LYS A 374 -18.74 -5.03 -21.43
CA LYS A 374 -18.52 -5.74 -22.71
C LYS A 374 -17.08 -6.21 -22.89
N THR A 375 -16.10 -5.44 -22.46
CA THR A 375 -14.69 -5.75 -22.63
C THR A 375 -14.34 -7.06 -21.92
N SER A 376 -13.78 -8.00 -22.68
CA SER A 376 -13.20 -9.24 -22.19
C SER A 376 -11.68 -9.14 -22.06
N ILE A 377 -11.10 -10.03 -21.26
CA ILE A 377 -9.65 -10.29 -21.26
C ILE A 377 -9.40 -11.77 -21.53
N SER A 378 -8.24 -12.12 -22.05
CA SER A 378 -7.86 -13.52 -22.26
C SER A 378 -7.54 -14.22 -20.92
N ALA A 379 -7.76 -15.53 -20.84
CA ALA A 379 -7.33 -16.35 -19.71
C ALA A 379 -5.83 -16.19 -19.41
N ALA A 380 -4.98 -16.09 -20.45
CA ALA A 380 -3.55 -15.85 -20.27
C ALA A 380 -3.26 -14.52 -19.55
N THR A 381 -3.99 -13.45 -19.89
CA THR A 381 -3.87 -12.16 -19.21
C THR A 381 -4.34 -12.26 -17.75
N PHE A 382 -5.46 -12.94 -17.52
CA PHE A 382 -5.98 -13.19 -16.17
C PHE A 382 -5.00 -14.00 -15.32
N PHE A 383 -4.45 -15.10 -15.84
CA PHE A 383 -3.48 -15.92 -15.12
C PHE A 383 -2.20 -15.13 -14.81
N ARG A 384 -1.68 -14.32 -15.74
CA ARG A 384 -0.55 -13.43 -15.47
C ARG A 384 -0.83 -12.49 -14.29
N MET A 385 -2.02 -11.87 -14.24
CA MET A 385 -2.43 -11.03 -13.11
C MET A 385 -2.45 -11.81 -11.79
N MET A 386 -2.96 -13.05 -11.82
CA MET A 386 -3.02 -13.90 -10.63
C MET A 386 -1.63 -14.38 -10.18
N GLU A 387 -0.73 -14.72 -11.10
CA GLU A 387 0.67 -15.04 -10.81
C GLU A 387 1.40 -13.85 -10.17
N ARG A 388 1.17 -12.63 -10.68
CA ARG A 388 1.81 -11.40 -10.17
C ARG A 388 1.43 -11.08 -8.72
N VAL A 389 0.26 -11.54 -8.25
CA VAL A 389 -0.13 -11.39 -6.84
C VAL A 389 0.31 -12.55 -5.94
N MET A 390 1.00 -13.56 -6.47
CA MET A 390 1.52 -14.66 -5.67
C MET A 390 2.81 -14.26 -4.93
N PRO A 391 2.83 -14.36 -3.59
CA PRO A 391 3.97 -13.92 -2.79
C PRO A 391 5.14 -14.90 -2.75
N ARG A 392 4.90 -16.16 -3.15
CA ARG A 392 5.90 -17.26 -3.11
C ARG A 392 6.59 -17.39 -1.75
N ALA A 393 5.78 -17.50 -0.69
CA ALA A 393 6.24 -17.62 0.69
C ALA A 393 7.05 -18.91 0.98
N ASP A 394 7.11 -19.83 0.02
CA ASP A 394 8.05 -20.96 -0.02
C ASP A 394 9.52 -20.54 -0.17
N ARG A 395 9.78 -19.30 -0.61
CA ARG A 395 11.13 -18.74 -0.80
C ARG A 395 11.52 -17.86 0.39
N LEU A 396 12.84 -17.69 0.56
CA LEU A 396 13.40 -16.67 1.45
C LEU A 396 12.88 -15.28 1.05
N GLN A 397 12.63 -14.40 2.02
CA GLN A 397 11.95 -13.13 1.81
C GLN A 397 12.52 -12.33 0.62
N LEU A 398 13.83 -12.10 0.57
CA LEU A 398 14.44 -11.27 -0.48
C LEU A 398 14.60 -11.98 -1.84
N ASP A 399 14.27 -13.27 -1.91
CA ASP A 399 14.20 -14.09 -3.14
C ASP A 399 12.74 -14.26 -3.65
N ARG A 400 11.76 -13.67 -2.94
CA ARG A 400 10.36 -13.59 -3.39
C ARG A 400 10.24 -12.66 -4.61
N PRO A 401 9.23 -12.86 -5.48
CA PRO A 401 9.00 -11.99 -6.62
C PRO A 401 8.70 -10.55 -6.17
N MET A 402 9.21 -9.54 -6.90
CA MET A 402 8.87 -8.14 -6.66
C MET A 402 7.37 -7.89 -6.92
N PRO A 403 6.63 -7.16 -6.05
CA PRO A 403 7.09 -6.44 -4.87
C PRO A 403 6.99 -7.23 -3.54
N TRP A 404 6.68 -8.53 -3.59
CA TRP A 404 6.48 -9.36 -2.39
C TRP A 404 7.77 -9.63 -1.59
N ASP A 405 8.93 -9.31 -2.14
CA ASP A 405 10.20 -9.27 -1.41
C ASP A 405 10.23 -8.20 -0.30
N VAL A 406 9.36 -7.19 -0.39
CA VAL A 406 9.19 -6.17 0.66
C VAL A 406 8.39 -6.67 1.87
N TRP A 407 7.57 -7.71 1.69
CA TRP A 407 6.62 -8.21 2.69
C TRP A 407 7.24 -9.34 3.53
N PRO A 408 7.49 -9.14 4.83
CA PRO A 408 8.25 -10.10 5.64
C PRO A 408 7.44 -11.30 6.14
N TYR A 409 6.13 -11.24 5.99
CA TYR A 409 5.23 -12.25 6.57
C TYR A 409 4.80 -13.30 5.54
N GLU A 410 4.27 -14.40 6.06
CA GLU A 410 3.42 -15.28 5.26
C GLU A 410 2.13 -14.53 4.88
N PRO A 411 1.59 -14.75 3.67
CA PRO A 411 0.42 -13.99 3.21
C PRO A 411 -0.81 -14.35 4.01
N ALA A 412 -1.50 -13.38 4.58
CA ALA A 412 -2.76 -13.58 5.28
C ALA A 412 -3.98 -13.36 4.36
N ILE A 413 -3.78 -12.80 3.17
CA ILE A 413 -4.85 -12.44 2.24
C ILE A 413 -4.99 -13.46 1.11
N HIS A 414 -6.22 -13.91 0.84
CA HIS A 414 -6.62 -14.78 -0.27
C HIS A 414 -7.77 -14.17 -1.06
N LEU A 415 -8.02 -14.64 -2.29
CA LEU A 415 -8.98 -13.97 -3.19
C LEU A 415 -10.19 -14.85 -3.48
N LEU A 416 -11.38 -14.33 -3.17
CA LEU A 416 -12.66 -14.85 -3.66
C LEU A 416 -13.03 -14.10 -4.95
N ILE A 417 -12.94 -14.76 -6.09
CA ILE A 417 -12.98 -14.13 -7.42
C ILE A 417 -14.29 -14.44 -8.14
N PHE A 418 -14.95 -13.39 -8.62
CA PHE A 418 -16.10 -13.44 -9.50
C PHE A 418 -15.64 -13.23 -10.95
N VAL A 419 -15.60 -14.30 -11.72
CA VAL A 419 -15.23 -14.26 -13.15
C VAL A 419 -16.48 -14.01 -13.99
N HIS A 420 -16.43 -13.01 -14.87
CA HIS A 420 -17.57 -12.63 -15.72
C HIS A 420 -17.27 -12.73 -17.22
N ARG A 421 -16.13 -12.20 -17.68
CA ARG A 421 -15.76 -12.07 -19.11
C ARG A 421 -14.28 -12.34 -19.32
N VAL A 422 -13.81 -13.49 -18.84
CA VAL A 422 -12.45 -13.99 -19.11
C VAL A 422 -12.53 -15.08 -20.17
N GLU A 423 -12.03 -14.80 -21.37
CA GLU A 423 -12.06 -15.74 -22.50
C GLU A 423 -11.25 -17.00 -22.17
N GLY A 424 -11.88 -18.16 -22.29
CA GLY A 424 -11.28 -19.46 -21.96
C GLY A 424 -11.55 -19.92 -20.52
N LEU A 425 -12.21 -19.11 -19.69
CA LEU A 425 -12.72 -19.52 -18.38
C LEU A 425 -14.25 -19.53 -18.36
N VAL A 426 -14.82 -20.41 -17.56
CA VAL A 426 -16.26 -20.50 -17.34
C VAL A 426 -16.65 -19.38 -16.36
N PRO A 427 -17.67 -18.55 -16.64
CA PRO A 427 -18.15 -17.57 -15.67
C PRO A 427 -18.60 -18.25 -14.37
N GLY A 428 -18.22 -17.66 -13.23
CA GLY A 428 -18.48 -18.29 -11.94
C GLY A 428 -17.63 -17.75 -10.80
N LEU A 429 -17.61 -18.53 -9.73
CA LEU A 429 -16.86 -18.25 -8.52
C LEU A 429 -15.56 -19.07 -8.50
N TYR A 430 -14.46 -18.38 -8.25
CA TYR A 430 -13.12 -18.94 -8.15
C TYR A 430 -12.48 -18.54 -6.83
N PHE A 431 -11.46 -19.28 -6.40
CA PHE A 431 -10.69 -18.96 -5.21
C PHE A 431 -9.20 -19.09 -5.48
N LEU A 432 -8.45 -18.02 -5.23
CA LEU A 432 -6.99 -18.03 -5.29
C LEU A 432 -6.43 -18.17 -3.88
N VAL A 433 -5.82 -19.33 -3.61
CA VAL A 433 -5.09 -19.59 -2.38
C VAL A 433 -3.65 -19.10 -2.56
N ARG A 434 -3.29 -18.00 -1.91
CA ARG A 434 -1.98 -17.34 -2.09
C ARG A 434 -0.81 -18.04 -1.38
N ASP A 435 -1.10 -18.99 -0.51
CA ASP A 435 -0.13 -19.93 0.07
C ASP A 435 -0.69 -21.36 0.01
N PRO A 436 -0.15 -22.24 -0.85
CA PRO A 436 -0.65 -23.61 -1.01
C PRO A 436 -0.71 -24.41 0.30
N LYS A 437 0.15 -24.11 1.29
CA LYS A 437 0.14 -24.78 2.60
C LYS A 437 -1.15 -24.51 3.39
N LYS A 438 -1.89 -23.46 3.03
CA LYS A 438 -3.11 -23.00 3.71
C LYS A 438 -4.39 -23.49 3.06
N LEU A 439 -4.31 -24.27 1.97
CA LEU A 439 -5.49 -24.79 1.28
C LEU A 439 -6.44 -25.53 2.22
N SER A 440 -5.93 -26.51 2.98
CA SER A 440 -6.79 -27.31 3.86
C SER A 440 -7.46 -26.46 4.94
N PRO A 441 -6.75 -25.62 5.73
CA PRO A 441 -7.40 -24.71 6.68
C PRO A 441 -8.50 -23.83 6.07
N ILE A 442 -8.28 -23.30 4.85
CA ILE A 442 -9.28 -22.48 4.13
C ILE A 442 -10.52 -23.31 3.76
N GLN A 443 -10.32 -24.53 3.24
CA GLN A 443 -11.45 -25.40 2.90
C GLN A 443 -12.29 -25.76 4.13
N HIS A 444 -11.66 -25.97 5.29
CA HIS A 444 -12.35 -26.27 6.54
C HIS A 444 -13.11 -25.07 7.13
N SER A 445 -12.73 -23.84 6.78
CA SER A 445 -13.43 -22.63 7.25
C SER A 445 -14.64 -22.26 6.40
N MET A 446 -14.78 -22.87 5.22
CA MET A 446 -15.84 -22.62 4.24
C MET A 446 -16.87 -23.76 4.22
N ASN A 447 -17.90 -23.59 3.38
CA ASN A 447 -18.92 -24.61 3.18
C ASN A 447 -18.30 -25.95 2.70
N SER A 448 -18.51 -27.02 3.47
CA SER A 448 -18.03 -28.37 3.16
C SER A 448 -18.64 -29.00 1.90
N GLU A 449 -19.73 -28.43 1.38
CA GLU A 449 -20.36 -28.85 0.12
C GLU A 449 -19.74 -28.19 -1.11
N LEU A 450 -18.84 -27.21 -0.94
CA LEU A 450 -18.12 -26.61 -2.07
C LEU A 450 -17.16 -27.62 -2.70
N THR A 451 -17.25 -27.78 -4.01
CA THR A 451 -16.32 -28.60 -4.77
C THR A 451 -15.18 -27.73 -5.29
N TRP A 452 -13.95 -27.99 -4.81
CA TRP A 452 -12.76 -27.25 -5.23
C TRP A 452 -12.11 -27.95 -6.42
N SER A 453 -12.44 -27.50 -7.62
CA SER A 453 -11.96 -28.11 -8.87
C SER A 453 -10.75 -27.37 -9.43
N SER A 454 -9.85 -28.09 -10.09
CA SER A 454 -8.75 -27.47 -10.86
C SER A 454 -9.31 -26.61 -11.99
N THR A 455 -8.72 -25.44 -12.19
CA THR A 455 -9.11 -24.53 -13.27
C THR A 455 -8.48 -25.00 -14.59
N PRO A 456 -9.25 -25.20 -15.67
CA PRO A 456 -8.69 -25.62 -16.97
C PRO A 456 -7.64 -24.63 -17.49
N ASN A 457 -6.54 -25.15 -18.05
CA ASN A 457 -5.41 -24.38 -18.60
C ASN A 457 -4.72 -23.45 -17.59
N CYS A 458 -5.00 -23.59 -16.29
CA CYS A 458 -4.31 -22.86 -15.25
C CYS A 458 -2.86 -23.35 -15.12
N PRO A 459 -1.88 -22.46 -14.98
CA PRO A 459 -0.50 -22.83 -14.66
C PRO A 459 -0.41 -23.75 -13.43
N GLU A 460 0.49 -24.75 -13.47
CA GLU A 460 0.58 -25.78 -12.43
C GLU A 460 0.93 -25.22 -11.04
N ASP A 461 1.69 -24.12 -10.99
CA ASP A 461 2.11 -23.47 -9.75
C ASP A 461 1.14 -22.39 -9.25
N LEU A 462 0.03 -22.16 -9.97
CA LEU A 462 -1.02 -21.23 -9.59
C LEU A 462 -2.16 -21.96 -8.88
N SER A 463 -2.28 -21.74 -7.57
CA SER A 463 -3.31 -22.35 -6.71
C SER A 463 -4.69 -21.71 -6.85
N LEU A 464 -5.24 -21.76 -8.07
CA LEU A 464 -6.55 -21.22 -8.45
C LEU A 464 -7.58 -22.34 -8.64
N TYR A 465 -8.63 -22.29 -7.83
CA TYR A 465 -9.68 -23.30 -7.80
C TYR A 465 -10.99 -22.73 -8.30
N TRP A 466 -11.69 -23.48 -9.15
CA TRP A 466 -13.06 -23.19 -9.55
C TRP A 466 -14.03 -23.78 -8.53
N LEU A 467 -14.90 -22.95 -7.97
CA LEU A 467 -15.82 -23.33 -6.90
C LEU A 467 -17.24 -23.59 -7.42
N LEU A 468 -17.77 -22.66 -8.22
CA LEU A 468 -19.16 -22.69 -8.68
C LEU A 468 -19.27 -22.14 -10.10
N GLU A 469 -20.06 -22.80 -10.94
CA GLU A 469 -20.50 -22.30 -12.24
C GLU A 469 -21.65 -21.31 -12.08
N GLY A 470 -21.65 -20.21 -12.85
CA GLY A 470 -22.83 -19.37 -13.01
C GLY A 470 -22.55 -17.89 -13.28
N ASP A 471 -23.61 -17.17 -13.65
CA ASP A 471 -23.53 -15.71 -13.79
C ASP A 471 -23.49 -15.03 -12.41
N ALA A 472 -22.28 -14.71 -11.96
CA ALA A 472 -22.04 -14.07 -10.68
C ALA A 472 -22.16 -12.52 -10.70
N LYS A 473 -22.53 -11.89 -11.83
CA LYS A 473 -22.51 -10.42 -11.95
C LYS A 473 -23.43 -9.73 -10.94
N LYS A 474 -24.68 -10.20 -10.81
CA LYS A 474 -25.66 -9.62 -9.87
C LYS A 474 -25.19 -9.77 -8.42
N LEU A 475 -24.60 -10.92 -8.10
CA LEU A 475 -24.05 -11.19 -6.78
C LEU A 475 -22.87 -10.25 -6.48
N ALA A 476 -21.92 -10.10 -7.41
CA ALA A 476 -20.80 -9.20 -7.29
C ALA A 476 -21.25 -7.75 -7.07
N VAL A 477 -22.22 -7.27 -7.87
CA VAL A 477 -22.83 -5.93 -7.67
C VAL A 477 -23.45 -5.81 -6.29
N GLN A 478 -24.25 -6.79 -5.88
CA GLN A 478 -24.94 -6.77 -4.58
C GLN A 478 -23.95 -6.67 -3.42
N VAL A 479 -22.92 -7.52 -3.37
CA VAL A 479 -21.97 -7.52 -2.24
C VAL A 479 -21.00 -6.34 -2.25
N SER A 480 -20.74 -5.74 -3.40
CA SER A 480 -19.96 -4.50 -3.53
C SER A 480 -20.81 -3.23 -3.35
N CYS A 481 -21.69 -3.19 -2.34
CA CYS A 481 -22.57 -2.04 -2.05
C CYS A 481 -23.45 -1.58 -3.25
N HIS A 482 -23.93 -2.52 -4.07
CA HIS A 482 -24.73 -2.22 -5.28
C HIS A 482 -23.99 -1.39 -6.35
N GLN A 483 -22.66 -1.48 -6.41
CA GLN A 483 -21.86 -0.78 -7.41
C GLN A 483 -21.76 -1.62 -8.70
N ASP A 484 -22.37 -1.12 -9.79
CA ASP A 484 -22.43 -1.81 -11.09
C ASP A 484 -21.05 -2.19 -11.65
N ILE A 485 -20.02 -1.39 -11.34
CA ILE A 485 -18.63 -1.63 -11.76
C ILE A 485 -18.09 -3.01 -11.33
N ALA A 486 -18.64 -3.64 -10.29
CA ALA A 486 -18.27 -5.01 -9.95
C ALA A 486 -18.73 -6.02 -11.02
N GLY A 487 -19.99 -5.94 -11.48
CA GLY A 487 -20.56 -6.86 -12.47
C GLY A 487 -20.29 -6.49 -13.93
N ASP A 488 -20.03 -5.21 -14.22
CA ASP A 488 -19.66 -4.73 -15.56
C ASP A 488 -18.20 -4.99 -15.93
N SER A 489 -17.43 -5.52 -14.99
CA SER A 489 -16.02 -5.87 -15.15
C SER A 489 -15.80 -7.17 -15.95
N ALA A 490 -14.54 -7.43 -16.29
CA ALA A 490 -14.13 -8.76 -16.74
C ALA A 490 -14.09 -9.75 -15.57
N PHE A 491 -13.59 -9.30 -14.43
CA PHE A 491 -13.67 -9.99 -13.15
C PHE A 491 -13.56 -9.01 -11.97
N SER A 492 -14.15 -9.38 -10.85
CA SER A 492 -14.04 -8.69 -9.57
C SER A 492 -13.70 -9.69 -8.46
N PHE A 493 -13.27 -9.24 -7.30
CA PHE A 493 -12.98 -10.14 -6.18
C PHE A 493 -13.00 -9.44 -4.82
N GLY A 494 -13.22 -10.26 -3.78
CA GLY A 494 -13.03 -9.88 -2.38
C GLY A 494 -11.73 -10.47 -1.82
N MET A 495 -10.95 -9.63 -1.15
CA MET A 495 -9.75 -10.00 -0.41
C MET A 495 -10.14 -10.50 0.99
N LEU A 496 -10.06 -11.81 1.20
CA LEU A 496 -10.37 -12.47 2.47
C LEU A 496 -9.08 -12.66 3.28
N ALA A 497 -9.06 -12.08 4.47
CA ALA A 497 -7.96 -12.16 5.41
C ALA A 497 -8.18 -13.26 6.44
N GLU A 498 -7.16 -14.07 6.72
CA GLU A 498 -7.06 -14.81 7.98
C GLU A 498 -7.08 -13.78 9.13
N PHE A 499 -8.19 -13.72 9.89
CA PHE A 499 -8.47 -12.55 10.72
C PHE A 499 -8.27 -12.79 12.22
N GLU A 500 -9.25 -13.35 12.92
CA GLU A 500 -9.16 -13.47 14.39
C GLU A 500 -7.94 -14.29 14.82
N GLY A 501 -7.67 -15.43 14.17
CA GLY A 501 -6.49 -16.26 14.48
C GLY A 501 -5.19 -15.47 14.42
N ARG A 502 -4.99 -14.66 13.37
CA ARG A 502 -3.80 -13.81 13.20
C ARG A 502 -3.69 -12.74 14.28
N LEU A 503 -4.81 -12.10 14.64
CA LEU A 503 -4.81 -11.09 15.71
C LEU A 503 -4.54 -11.71 17.09
N ARG A 504 -5.03 -12.92 17.35
CA ARG A 504 -4.80 -13.62 18.63
C ARG A 504 -3.36 -14.13 18.74
N GLU A 505 -2.77 -14.58 17.64
CA GLU A 505 -1.37 -15.04 17.59
C GLU A 505 -0.37 -13.89 17.65
N GLY A 506 -0.62 -12.83 16.87
CA GLY A 506 0.32 -11.74 16.68
C GLY A 506 0.06 -10.48 17.50
N GLY A 507 -1.14 -10.32 18.05
CA GLY A 507 -1.58 -9.12 18.78
C GLY A 507 -2.27 -8.08 17.88
N ALA A 508 -2.83 -7.05 18.52
CA ALA A 508 -3.69 -6.06 17.87
C ALA A 508 -3.00 -5.25 16.75
N TRP A 509 -1.67 -5.09 16.80
CA TRP A 509 -0.89 -4.37 15.80
C TRP A 509 -0.84 -5.06 14.42
N TRP A 510 -1.26 -6.32 14.34
CA TRP A 510 -1.49 -7.02 13.08
C TRP A 510 -2.67 -6.47 12.29
N TYR A 511 -3.63 -5.81 12.95
CA TYR A 511 -4.81 -5.28 12.28
C TYR A 511 -4.41 -4.36 11.11
N PRO A 512 -3.59 -3.30 11.29
CA PRO A 512 -2.97 -2.55 10.20
C PRO A 512 -2.32 -3.41 9.09
N ARG A 513 -1.52 -4.43 9.45
CA ARG A 513 -0.74 -5.23 8.48
C ARG A 513 -1.63 -6.00 7.51
N LEU A 514 -2.82 -6.45 7.94
CA LEU A 514 -3.79 -7.08 7.04
C LEU A 514 -4.28 -6.12 5.94
N PHE A 515 -4.45 -4.84 6.27
CA PHE A 515 -4.81 -3.79 5.31
C PHE A 515 -3.61 -3.39 4.45
N TRP A 516 -2.40 -3.36 5.01
CA TRP A 516 -1.18 -3.09 4.24
C TRP A 516 -0.96 -4.15 3.16
N GLU A 517 -1.13 -5.43 3.48
CA GLU A 517 -1.04 -6.51 2.49
C GLU A 517 -2.11 -6.37 1.40
N SER A 518 -3.34 -6.01 1.79
CA SER A 518 -4.46 -5.80 0.87
C SER A 518 -4.18 -4.63 -0.10
N GLY A 519 -3.66 -3.51 0.40
CA GLY A 519 -3.27 -2.36 -0.41
C GLY A 519 -2.08 -2.66 -1.33
N LEU A 520 -1.07 -3.40 -0.85
CA LEU A 520 0.05 -3.87 -1.67
C LEU A 520 -0.43 -4.74 -2.83
N LEU A 521 -1.34 -5.67 -2.56
CA LEU A 521 -1.98 -6.51 -3.58
C LEU A 521 -2.75 -5.66 -4.60
N GLY A 522 -3.54 -4.69 -4.13
CA GLY A 522 -4.27 -3.76 -4.98
C GLY A 522 -3.33 -2.94 -5.87
N GLN A 523 -2.17 -2.51 -5.36
CA GLN A 523 -1.19 -1.74 -6.13
C GLN A 523 -0.63 -2.54 -7.30
N VAL A 524 -0.32 -3.82 -7.10
CA VAL A 524 0.13 -4.72 -8.18
C VAL A 524 -0.94 -4.81 -9.26
N LEU A 525 -2.20 -5.03 -8.86
CA LEU A 525 -3.30 -5.20 -9.82
C LEU A 525 -3.68 -3.92 -10.57
N TYR A 526 -3.53 -2.75 -9.96
CA TYR A 526 -3.67 -1.49 -10.67
C TYR A 526 -2.69 -1.39 -11.85
N LEU A 527 -1.43 -1.75 -11.65
CA LEU A 527 -0.42 -1.67 -12.70
C LEU A 527 -0.55 -2.80 -13.72
N GLU A 528 -0.88 -4.02 -13.28
CA GLU A 528 -1.11 -5.14 -14.20
C GLU A 528 -2.31 -4.91 -15.12
N ALA A 529 -3.37 -4.27 -14.63
CA ALA A 529 -4.52 -3.87 -15.45
C ALA A 529 -4.09 -2.88 -16.55
N GLU A 530 -3.35 -1.85 -16.19
CA GLU A 530 -2.84 -0.84 -17.13
C GLU A 530 -1.88 -1.45 -18.16
N ALA A 531 -0.99 -2.35 -17.72
CA ALA A 531 -0.10 -3.10 -18.61
C ALA A 531 -0.84 -4.07 -19.54
N ALA A 532 -2.06 -4.50 -19.17
CA ALA A 532 -2.95 -5.30 -20.02
C ALA A 532 -3.87 -4.45 -20.91
N GLY A 533 -3.80 -3.12 -20.86
CA GLY A 533 -4.65 -2.23 -21.66
C GLY A 533 -6.08 -2.11 -21.15
N VAL A 534 -6.35 -2.55 -19.92
CA VAL A 534 -7.63 -2.36 -19.20
C VAL A 534 -7.40 -1.48 -17.97
N ARG A 535 -8.43 -1.28 -17.14
CA ARG A 535 -8.26 -0.55 -15.88
C ARG A 535 -8.81 -1.32 -14.70
N ALA A 536 -8.31 -0.94 -13.54
CA ALA A 536 -8.76 -1.46 -12.27
C ALA A 536 -9.41 -0.38 -11.41
N THR A 537 -10.17 -0.82 -10.41
CA THR A 537 -10.58 0.03 -9.29
C THR A 537 -10.67 -0.81 -8.02
N GLY A 538 -10.15 -0.26 -6.94
CA GLY A 538 -10.37 -0.77 -5.61
C GLY A 538 -11.68 -0.26 -5.04
N ILE A 539 -12.43 -1.16 -4.41
CA ILE A 539 -13.75 -0.92 -3.88
C ILE A 539 -13.67 -1.00 -2.35
N GLY A 540 -13.74 0.17 -1.69
CA GLY A 540 -13.74 0.28 -0.23
C GLY A 540 -15.11 0.04 0.41
N CYS A 541 -16.20 0.16 -0.35
CA CYS A 541 -17.56 -0.13 0.09
C CYS A 541 -18.01 -1.50 -0.40
N PHE A 542 -18.16 -2.42 0.54
CA PHE A 542 -18.75 -3.73 0.34
C PHE A 542 -19.49 -4.12 1.61
N PHE A 543 -20.49 -5.00 1.50
CA PHE A 543 -21.16 -5.56 2.67
C PHE A 543 -20.31 -6.69 3.23
N ASP A 544 -19.70 -6.47 4.39
CA ASP A 544 -18.66 -7.35 4.94
C ASP A 544 -19.16 -8.80 5.15
N ASP A 545 -20.28 -9.00 5.86
CA ASP A 545 -20.82 -10.34 6.16
C ASP A 545 -21.47 -11.05 4.95
N PRO A 546 -22.24 -10.38 4.07
CA PRO A 546 -22.77 -11.01 2.86
C PRO A 546 -21.70 -11.60 1.93
N VAL A 547 -20.47 -11.08 1.93
CA VAL A 547 -19.36 -11.69 1.19
C VAL A 547 -18.98 -13.05 1.80
N HIS A 548 -19.00 -13.16 3.13
CA HIS A 548 -18.68 -14.40 3.85
C HIS A 548 -19.75 -15.47 3.63
N GLU A 549 -21.02 -15.05 3.57
CA GLU A 549 -22.16 -15.93 3.35
C GLU A 549 -22.07 -16.71 2.02
N ILE A 550 -21.48 -16.11 0.97
CA ILE A 550 -21.29 -16.74 -0.36
C ILE A 550 -20.57 -18.08 -0.25
N VAL A 551 -19.54 -18.14 0.59
CA VAL A 551 -18.72 -19.34 0.83
C VAL A 551 -18.97 -19.94 2.23
N SER A 552 -19.98 -19.43 2.93
CA SER A 552 -20.37 -19.79 4.30
C SER A 552 -19.22 -19.78 5.31
N VAL A 553 -18.32 -18.80 5.22
CA VAL A 553 -17.32 -18.56 6.28
C VAL A 553 -18.06 -18.27 7.60
N LYS A 554 -17.67 -18.98 8.65
CA LYS A 554 -18.26 -18.81 9.99
C LYS A 554 -17.39 -17.94 10.89
N GLY A 555 -18.05 -17.07 11.66
CA GLY A 555 -17.41 -16.25 12.69
C GLY A 555 -16.39 -15.26 12.11
N LEU A 556 -15.28 -15.08 12.83
CA LEU A 556 -14.22 -14.12 12.50
C LEU A 556 -12.94 -14.80 11.99
N SER A 557 -13.02 -16.07 11.58
CA SER A 557 -11.86 -16.83 11.07
C SER A 557 -11.28 -16.19 9.81
N PHE A 558 -12.14 -15.80 8.87
CA PHE A 558 -11.80 -14.99 7.71
C PHE A 558 -12.67 -13.74 7.64
N GLN A 559 -12.11 -12.59 7.28
CA GLN A 559 -12.86 -11.34 7.09
C GLN A 559 -12.52 -10.67 5.75
N SER A 560 -13.48 -10.00 5.14
CA SER A 560 -13.31 -9.31 3.86
C SER A 560 -12.75 -7.93 4.15
N LEU A 561 -11.57 -7.61 3.61
CA LEU A 561 -10.90 -6.34 3.94
C LEU A 561 -10.89 -5.34 2.79
N TYR A 562 -10.87 -5.83 1.55
CA TYR A 562 -10.84 -4.98 0.36
C TYR A 562 -11.48 -5.69 -0.83
N HIS A 563 -12.17 -4.96 -1.69
CA HIS A 563 -12.67 -5.48 -2.96
C HIS A 563 -11.93 -4.81 -4.10
N PHE A 564 -11.89 -5.46 -5.25
CA PHE A 564 -11.24 -4.92 -6.44
C PHE A 564 -11.96 -5.41 -7.70
N THR A 565 -11.85 -4.65 -8.77
CA THR A 565 -12.53 -4.94 -10.03
C THR A 565 -11.70 -4.50 -11.23
N ILE A 566 -11.71 -5.28 -12.32
CA ILE A 566 -10.87 -5.06 -13.51
C ILE A 566 -11.70 -5.23 -14.78
N GLY A 567 -11.68 -4.24 -15.67
CA GLY A 567 -12.48 -4.24 -16.89
C GLY A 567 -12.14 -3.11 -17.87
N GLY A 568 -12.85 -3.07 -18.99
CA GLY A 568 -12.73 -2.01 -19.98
C GLY A 568 -13.31 -0.70 -19.46
N PRO A 569 -12.49 0.36 -19.28
CA PRO A 569 -12.95 1.62 -18.70
C PRO A 569 -13.90 2.37 -19.64
N VAL A 570 -14.87 3.06 -19.04
CA VAL A 570 -15.61 4.13 -19.73
C VAL A 570 -14.95 5.45 -19.38
N GLU A 571 -14.51 6.19 -20.41
CA GLU A 571 -13.91 7.51 -20.23
C GLU A 571 -14.99 8.59 -20.08
N ASP A 572 -14.85 9.43 -19.05
CA ASP A 572 -15.67 10.63 -18.93
C ASP A 572 -15.04 11.79 -19.72
N GLY A 573 -15.53 11.98 -20.95
CA GLY A 573 -15.06 13.04 -21.85
C GLY A 573 -15.29 14.48 -21.35
N ARG A 574 -16.03 14.65 -20.24
CA ARG A 574 -16.22 15.98 -19.61
C ARG A 574 -15.05 16.38 -18.72
N LEU A 575 -14.23 15.41 -18.28
CA LEU A 575 -13.10 15.66 -17.39
C LEU A 575 -11.85 16.03 -18.17
N MET A 576 -11.33 17.24 -17.96
CA MET A 576 -10.03 17.62 -18.48
C MET A 576 -8.91 16.99 -17.65
N THR A 577 -7.83 16.59 -18.32
CA THR A 577 -6.60 16.11 -17.67
C THR A 577 -5.50 17.12 -17.92
N LEU A 578 -4.94 17.68 -16.85
CA LEU A 578 -3.87 18.67 -16.87
C LEU A 578 -2.55 18.03 -16.40
N PRO A 579 -1.39 18.57 -16.82
CA PRO A 579 -0.09 18.03 -16.41
C PRO A 579 0.12 18.13 -14.90
N PRO A 580 0.85 17.18 -14.28
CA PRO A 580 1.00 17.10 -12.82
C PRO A 580 1.64 18.33 -12.16
N TYR A 581 2.49 19.04 -12.89
CA TYR A 581 3.28 20.18 -12.38
C TYR A 581 3.19 21.40 -13.28
N GLY A 582 2.05 21.63 -13.95
CA GLY A 582 1.87 22.78 -14.84
C GLY A 582 1.94 24.15 -14.15
N HIS A 583 1.88 24.18 -12.81
CA HIS A 583 2.04 25.38 -11.98
C HIS A 583 3.49 25.77 -11.69
N ARG A 584 4.47 24.92 -12.05
CA ARG A 584 5.91 25.15 -11.81
C ARG A 584 6.64 25.71 -13.02
#